data_AF-A0A957T9I8-F1
#
_entry.id   AF-A0A957T9I8-F1
#
_cell.length_a   1.000
_cell.length_b   1.000
_cell.length_c   1.000
_cell.angle_alpha   90.00
_cell.angle_beta   90.00
_cell.angle_gamma   90.00
#
_symmetry.space_group_name_H-M   'P 1'
#
loop_
_entity.id
_entity.type
_entity.pdbx_description
1 polymer ?
#
loop_
_entity_poly.entity_id
_entity_poly.type
_entity_poly.pdbx_seq_one_letter_code
_entity_poly.pdbx_strand_id
1 'polypeptide(L)' 'MPPEKPNRPIEFRTSMILYILLGIGLALTIHFILLSTPTYNWFS' A
#
# COMPACT_ATOMS: atom_id res chain seq x y z
N MET A 1 15.07 -29.99 -25.03
CA MET A 1 13.76 -29.41 -24.70
C MET A 1 14.02 -28.11 -23.95
N PRO A 2 13.48 -26.95 -24.39
CA PRO A 2 13.62 -25.72 -23.63
C PRO A 2 12.91 -25.86 -22.28
N PRO A 3 13.46 -25.31 -21.19
CA PRO A 3 12.85 -25.41 -19.87
C PRO A 3 11.51 -24.69 -19.84
N GLU A 4 10.48 -25.40 -19.36
CA GLU A 4 9.14 -24.88 -19.15
C GLU A 4 9.20 -23.69 -18.17
N LYS A 5 8.82 -22.49 -18.62
CA LYS A 5 8.81 -21.31 -17.75
C LYS A 5 7.76 -21.52 -16.66
N PRO A 6 8.11 -21.40 -15.36
CA PRO A 6 7.13 -21.52 -14.29
C PRO A 6 6.02 -20.49 -14.49
N ASN A 7 4.78 -20.96 -14.65
CA ASN A 7 3.59 -20.13 -14.71
C ASN A 7 3.43 -19.46 -13.33
N ARG A 8 3.98 -18.25 -13.15
CA ARG A 8 3.83 -17.49 -11.91
C ARG A 8 2.50 -16.74 -11.99
N PRO A 9 1.45 -17.14 -11.25
CA PRO A 9 0.10 -16.61 -11.44
C PRO A 9 -0.05 -15.14 -11.02
N ILE A 10 0.98 -14.54 -10.42
CA ILE A 10 1.00 -13.13 -10.05
C ILE A 10 2.40 -12.59 -10.35
N GLU A 11 2.50 -11.57 -11.21
CA GLU A 11 3.75 -10.86 -11.42
C GLU A 11 4.12 -10.16 -10.12
N PHE A 12 5.24 -10.56 -9.50
CA PHE A 12 5.75 -10.02 -8.23
C PHE A 12 5.68 -8.49 -8.15
N ARG A 13 5.95 -7.82 -9.28
CA ARG A 13 5.90 -6.36 -9.41
C ARG A 13 4.49 -5.81 -9.22
N THR A 14 3.47 -6.47 -9.75
CA THR A 14 2.07 -6.06 -9.60
C THR A 14 1.64 -6.15 -8.13
N SER A 15 1.92 -7.27 -7.45
CA SER A 15 1.64 -7.37 -6.01
C SER A 15 2.37 -6.30 -5.21
N MET A 16 3.65 -6.08 -5.50
CA MET A 16 4.46 -5.07 -4.83
C MET A 16 3.85 -3.67 -4.99
N ILE A 17 3.46 -3.29 -6.20
CA ILE A 17 2.82 -1.99 -6.47
C ILE A 17 1.49 -1.86 -5.75
N LEU A 18 0.65 -2.90 -5.78
CA LEU A 18 -0.65 -2.89 -5.10
C LEU A 18 -0.49 -2.72 -3.58
N TYR A 19 0.48 -3.40 -2.96
CA TYR A 19 0.75 -3.24 -1.53
C TYR A 19 1.33 -1.86 -1.19
N ILE A 20 2.18 -1.29 -2.05
CA ILE A 20 2.69 0.07 -1.86
C ILE A 20 1.55 1.09 -1.92
N LEU A 21 0.68 1.00 -2.93
CA LEU A 21 -0.48 1.89 -3.06
C LEU A 21 -1.44 1.75 -1.87
N LEU A 22 -1.70 0.52 -1.43
CA LEU A 22 -2.53 0.26 -0.26
C LEU A 22 -1.91 0.85 1.02
N GLY A 23 -0.61 0.64 1.24
CA GLY A 23 0.11 1.16 2.40
C GLY A 23 0.10 2.68 2.47
N ILE A 24 0.38 3.35 1.34
CA ILE A 24 0.33 4.81 1.24
C ILE A 24 -1.10 5.31 1.48
N GLY A 25 -2.10 4.69 0.86
CA GLY A 25 -3.51 5.06 1.03
C GLY A 25 -3.93 4.99 2.50
N LEU A 26 -3.67 3.86 3.16
CA LEU A 26 -4.01 3.67 4.57
C LEU A 26 -3.27 4.66 5.48
N ALA A 27 -1.97 4.86 5.25
CA ALA A 27 -1.16 5.79 6.02
C ALA A 27 -1.73 7.22 5.91
N LEU A 28 -2.01 7.69 4.70
CA LEU A 28 -2.60 9.02 4.49
C LEU A 28 -3.96 9.14 5.17
N THR A 29 -4.85 8.16 5.01
CA THR A 29 -6.17 8.15 5.68
C THR A 29 -6.03 8.30 7.20
N ILE A 30 -5.14 7.54 7.83
CA ILE A 30 -4.90 7.64 9.28
C ILE A 30 -4.40 9.03 9.67
N HIS A 31 -3.43 9.57 8.94
CA HIS A 31 -2.88 10.91 9.24
C HIS A 31 -3.94 11.99 9.11
N PHE A 32 -4.78 11.94 8.07
CA PHE A 32 -5.90 12.89 7.92
C PHE A 32 -6.93 12.77 9.04
N ILE A 33 -7.25 11.56 9.49
CA ILE A 33 -8.18 11.34 10.61
C ILE A 33 -7.61 11.92 11.91
N LEU A 34 -6.34 11.64 12.22
CA LEU A 34 -5.66 12.16 13.40
C LEU A 34 -5.64 13.69 13.39
N LEU A 35 -5.29 14.30 12.25
CA LEU A 35 -5.29 15.75 12.05
C LEU A 35 -6.68 16.38 12.12
N SER A 36 -7.72 15.68 11.69
CA SER A 36 -9.09 16.18 11.79
C SER A 36 -9.67 16.12 13.19
N THR A 37 -9.07 15.33 14.10
CA THR A 37 -9.58 15.13 15.45
C THR A 37 -8.93 16.13 16.42
N PRO A 38 -9.70 16.97 17.13
CA PRO A 38 -9.14 17.99 18.03
C PRO A 38 -8.19 17.42 19.10
N THR A 39 -8.45 16.19 19.57
CA THR A 39 -7.65 15.51 20.59
C THR A 39 -6.27 15.07 20.09
N TYR A 40 -6.13 14.82 18.79
CA TYR A 40 -4.91 14.26 18.19
C TYR A 40 -4.29 15.17 17.13
N ASN A 41 -4.87 16.35 16.91
CA ASN A 41 -4.35 17.34 15.98
C ASN A 41 -3.16 18.06 16.61
N TRP A 42 -1.98 17.73 16.11
CA TRP A 42 -0.70 18.27 16.53
C TRP A 42 -0.36 19.60 15.82
N PHE A 43 -1.16 20.01 14.84
CA PHE A 43 -1.07 21.33 14.20
C PHE A 43 -1.99 22.39 14.84
N SER A 44 -2.84 21.99 15.81
CA SER A 44 -3.70 22.90 16.58
C SER A 44 -3.14 23.12 17.97
#